data_AF-R7UN24-F1
#
_entry.id   AF-R7UN24-F1
#
_cell.length_a   1.000
_cell.length_b   1.000
_cell.length_c   1.000
_cell.angle_alpha   90.00
_cell.angle_beta   90.00
_cell.angle_gamma   90.00
#
_symmetry.space_group_name_H-M   'P 1'
#
loop_
_entity.id
_entity.type
_entity.pdbx_description
1 polymer ?
#
loop_
_entity_poly.entity_id
_entity_poly.type
_entity_poly.pdbx_seq_one_letter_code
_entity_poly.pdbx_strand_id
1 'polypeptide(L)'
;MDTSLAVDAGSCQETDFQKAEKITPKGSGGWPTDRKYYLKKFPGMKLRVKGRPCVTCGGRLSRCVYGDSVIELEQLPMPRLADTSVTLPPKFKNNLDFYFKKYLANDPPNLFLYGPTFIHEISEPLHKTSARLFGLIKKFNQLVPRTTDVVWLPAACVFVKTARINQKLLKLNHILFDQLKHQFVNDSHPWHGFYDEYALTIPLSSMKVDDVHLRQEYYNVLMEHFVSVFCN
;
A
#
# COMPACT_ATOMS: atom_id res chain seq x y z
N MET A 1 9.49 -35.82 34.96
CA MET A 1 10.16 -35.01 33.93
C MET A 1 9.06 -34.35 33.14
N ASP A 2 8.68 -33.13 33.52
CA ASP A 2 7.68 -32.31 32.81
C ASP A 2 8.34 -30.97 32.52
N THR A 3 8.78 -30.79 31.27
CA THR A 3 9.26 -29.51 30.77
C THR A 3 8.09 -28.74 30.19
N SER A 4 7.45 -27.94 31.05
CA SER A 4 6.61 -26.82 30.66
C SER A 4 7.51 -25.73 30.06
N LEU A 5 7.49 -25.56 28.74
CA LEU A 5 8.03 -24.38 28.08
C LEU A 5 6.97 -23.28 28.17
N ALA A 6 7.01 -22.53 29.27
CA ALA A 6 6.40 -21.21 29.33
C ALA A 6 7.17 -20.31 28.35
N VAL A 7 6.56 -20.04 27.20
CA VAL A 7 7.01 -18.94 26.33
C VAL A 7 6.58 -17.68 27.05
N ASP A 8 7.56 -17.04 27.68
CA ASP A 8 7.43 -15.72 28.28
C ASP A 8 7.11 -14.76 27.13
N ALA A 9 5.82 -14.48 26.94
CA ALA A 9 5.34 -13.45 26.03
C ALA A 9 5.76 -12.12 26.65
N GLY A 10 7.02 -11.73 26.38
CA GLY A 10 7.60 -10.49 26.84
C GLY A 10 6.62 -9.36 26.56
N SER A 11 6.15 -8.74 27.63
CA SER A 11 5.29 -7.58 27.55
C SER A 11 6.00 -6.53 26.69
N CYS A 12 5.41 -6.16 25.56
CA CYS A 12 5.73 -4.90 24.90
C CYS A 12 5.43 -3.81 25.93
N GLN A 13 6.45 -3.36 26.67
CA GLN A 13 6.33 -2.14 27.44
C GLN A 13 5.94 -1.05 26.44
N GLU A 14 4.89 -0.32 26.75
CA GLU A 14 4.48 0.92 26.09
C GLU A 14 5.65 1.91 26.15
N THR A 15 6.66 1.70 25.32
CA THR A 15 7.62 2.72 24.97
C THR A 15 6.87 3.64 24.03
N ASP A 16 6.71 4.88 24.47
CA ASP A 16 6.03 5.97 23.77
C ASP A 16 6.05 5.74 22.26
N PHE A 17 4.94 5.24 21.69
CA PHE A 17 4.71 5.36 20.27
C PHE A 17 4.82 6.85 19.98
N GLN A 18 5.95 7.27 19.41
CA GLN A 18 6.10 8.64 18.93
C GLN A 18 4.94 8.82 17.97
N LYS A 19 3.95 9.60 18.44
CA LYS A 19 2.69 9.86 17.76
C LYS A 19 2.97 9.94 16.26
N ALA A 20 2.34 9.06 15.47
CA ALA A 20 2.18 9.33 14.05
C ALA A 20 1.79 10.81 13.94
N GLU A 21 2.68 11.63 13.35
CA GLU A 21 2.55 13.08 13.43
C GLU A 21 1.10 13.45 13.14
N LYS A 22 0.49 14.26 14.01
CA LYS A 22 -0.94 14.59 13.95
C LYS A 22 -1.20 15.37 12.65
N ILE A 23 -1.45 14.67 11.54
CA ILE A 23 -1.68 15.30 10.24
C ILE A 23 -3.06 15.93 10.29
N THR A 24 -3.10 17.21 10.61
CA THR A 24 -4.33 18.00 10.57
C THR A 24 -4.63 18.30 9.08
N PRO A 25 -5.77 17.84 8.52
CA PRO A 25 -6.09 18.11 7.12
C PRO A 25 -6.27 19.61 6.92
N LYS A 26 -5.50 20.22 6.01
CA LYS A 26 -5.72 21.61 5.59
C LYS A 26 -6.76 21.65 4.48
N GLY A 27 -8.01 21.93 4.85
CA GLY A 27 -9.03 22.48 3.95
C GLY A 27 -9.47 21.58 2.77
N SER A 28 -10.57 21.97 2.15
CA SER A 28 -11.20 21.26 1.04
C SER A 28 -10.35 21.31 -0.23
N GLY A 29 -9.75 20.17 -0.59
CA GLY A 29 -8.92 19.97 -1.77
C GLY A 29 -7.69 19.15 -1.39
N GLY A 30 -7.64 17.89 -1.83
CA GLY A 30 -6.58 16.94 -1.49
C GLY A 30 -5.16 17.52 -1.51
N TRP A 31 -4.29 17.00 -0.63
CA TRP A 31 -2.89 17.44 -0.61
C TRP A 31 -2.24 17.18 -1.98
N PRO A 32 -1.63 18.18 -2.64
CA PRO A 32 -0.75 17.90 -3.75
C PRO A 32 0.34 16.96 -3.25
N THR A 33 0.77 16.01 -4.08
CA THR A 33 1.95 15.19 -3.79
C THR A 33 3.08 16.09 -3.29
N ASP A 34 3.59 15.87 -2.07
CA ASP A 34 4.64 16.73 -1.55
C ASP A 34 5.88 16.63 -2.44
N ARG A 35 6.11 17.67 -3.25
CA ARG A 35 7.26 17.71 -4.14
C ARG A 35 8.56 17.71 -3.34
N LYS A 36 8.57 18.30 -2.13
CA LYS A 36 9.77 18.38 -1.29
C LYS A 36 10.24 17.00 -0.84
N TYR A 37 9.30 16.09 -0.57
CA TYR A 37 9.58 14.68 -0.28
C TYR A 37 10.55 14.06 -1.30
N TYR A 38 10.20 14.13 -2.59
CA TYR A 38 11.04 13.57 -3.65
C TYR A 38 12.31 14.39 -3.94
N LEU A 39 12.23 15.71 -3.80
CA LEU A 39 13.39 16.60 -3.99
C LEU A 39 14.45 16.44 -2.89
N LYS A 40 14.08 15.96 -1.70
CA LYS A 40 15.04 15.63 -0.63
C LYS A 40 15.99 14.51 -1.06
N LYS A 41 15.46 13.45 -1.69
CA LYS A 41 16.26 12.33 -2.21
C LYS A 41 16.95 12.68 -3.54
N PHE A 42 16.33 13.53 -4.36
CA PHE A 42 16.85 13.93 -5.67
C PHE A 42 16.85 15.46 -5.86
N PRO A 43 17.82 16.16 -5.24
CA PRO A 43 17.93 17.61 -5.38
C PRO A 43 18.16 17.98 -6.86
N GLY A 44 17.49 19.03 -7.33
CA GLY A 44 17.59 19.51 -8.72
C GLY A 44 16.73 18.76 -9.75
N MET A 45 16.00 17.71 -9.34
CA MET A 45 15.12 16.99 -10.26
C MET A 45 13.92 17.84 -10.72
N LYS A 46 13.71 17.93 -12.04
CA LYS A 46 12.56 18.63 -12.63
C LYS A 46 11.28 17.76 -12.53
N LEU A 47 10.63 17.78 -11.37
CA LEU A 47 9.36 17.10 -11.13
C LEU A 47 8.16 17.94 -11.58
N ARG A 48 7.28 17.35 -12.39
CA ARG A 48 5.92 17.86 -12.61
C ARG A 48 4.98 17.10 -11.70
N VAL A 49 4.40 17.81 -10.74
CA VAL A 49 3.39 17.28 -9.81
C VAL A 49 2.04 17.88 -10.18
N LYS A 50 1.04 17.04 -10.40
CA LYS A 50 -0.37 17.46 -10.46
C LYS A 50 -1.02 17.21 -9.10
N GLY A 51 -1.94 18.09 -8.71
CA GLY A 51 -2.77 17.90 -7.51
C GLY A 51 -3.54 16.57 -7.57
N ARG A 52 -3.68 15.91 -6.41
CA ARG A 52 -4.38 14.64 -6.28
C ARG A 52 -5.73 14.84 -5.60
N PRO A 53 -6.77 14.07 -5.98
CA PRO A 53 -8.08 14.18 -5.35
C PRO A 53 -8.13 13.56 -3.94
N CYS A 54 -7.13 12.77 -3.56
CA CYS A 54 -7.11 12.01 -2.31
C CYS A 54 -6.21 12.70 -1.26
N VAL A 55 -6.81 13.13 -0.15
CA VAL A 55 -6.14 13.78 1.00
C VAL A 55 -5.21 12.80 1.73
N THR A 56 -5.59 11.53 1.80
CA THR A 56 -4.89 10.49 2.57
C THR A 56 -3.76 9.80 1.79
N CYS A 57 -3.70 10.00 0.47
CA CYS A 57 -2.73 9.38 -0.44
C CYS A 57 -1.42 10.18 -0.56
N GLY A 58 -0.91 10.67 0.58
CA GLY A 58 0.40 11.34 0.68
C GLY A 58 1.55 10.35 0.84
N GLY A 59 2.77 10.75 0.47
CA GLY A 59 3.96 9.97 0.79
C GLY A 59 4.34 10.13 2.26
N ARG A 60 4.76 9.05 2.92
CA ARG A 60 5.12 9.03 4.36
C ARG A 60 6.30 8.10 4.58
N LEU A 61 7.18 8.45 5.51
CA LEU A 61 8.27 7.59 5.97
C LEU A 61 8.18 7.48 7.49
N SER A 62 8.16 6.25 8.00
CA SER A 62 8.22 5.93 9.43
C SER A 62 9.46 5.08 9.69
N ARG A 63 10.12 5.30 10.82
CA ARG A 63 11.30 4.52 11.23
C ARG A 63 11.12 4.06 12.67
N CYS A 64 11.23 2.75 12.89
CA CYS A 64 11.24 2.13 14.20
C CYS A 64 12.64 1.56 14.47
N VAL A 65 13.12 1.68 15.71
CA VAL A 65 14.42 1.15 16.16
C VAL A 65 14.17 0.31 17.41
N TYR A 66 14.57 -0.95 17.40
CA TYR A 66 14.44 -1.88 18.53
C TYR A 66 15.72 -2.67 18.71
N GLY A 67 16.48 -2.38 19.77
CA GLY A 67 17.85 -2.89 19.93
C GLY A 67 18.73 -2.47 18.75
N ASP A 68 19.36 -3.45 18.10
CA ASP A 68 20.16 -3.23 16.89
C ASP A 68 19.33 -3.28 15.59
N SER A 69 18.03 -3.58 15.69
CA SER A 69 17.13 -3.69 14.53
C SER A 69 16.53 -2.33 14.16
N VAL A 70 16.53 -2.02 12.86
CA VAL A 70 15.89 -0.82 12.30
C VAL A 70 14.87 -1.25 11.25
N ILE A 71 13.62 -0.81 11.41
CA ILE A 71 12.55 -1.02 10.43
C ILE A 71 12.14 0.33 9.87
N GLU A 72 12.24 0.50 8.55
CA GLU A 72 11.78 1.69 7.84
C GLU A 72 10.58 1.34 6.96
N LEU A 73 9.47 2.04 7.16
CA LEU A 73 8.23 1.89 6.40
C LEU A 73 7.99 3.14 5.57
N GLU A 74 7.97 2.98 4.26
CA GLU A 74 7.73 4.07 3.32
C GLU A 74 6.44 3.86 2.51
N GLN A 75 5.50 4.80 2.63
CA GLN A 75 4.31 4.84 1.79
C GLN A 75 4.62 5.62 0.51
N LEU A 76 4.66 4.93 -0.63
CA LEU A 76 4.75 5.54 -1.95
C LEU A 76 3.36 5.64 -2.60
N PRO A 77 2.81 6.84 -2.79
CA PRO A 77 1.42 6.98 -3.19
C PRO A 77 1.18 6.75 -4.69
N MET A 78 0.15 5.96 -5.02
CA MET A 78 -0.33 5.69 -6.38
C MET A 78 -1.88 5.73 -6.44
N PRO A 79 -2.54 6.90 -6.52
CA PRO A 79 -4.00 7.02 -6.44
C PRO A 79 -4.79 6.34 -7.57
N ARG A 80 -4.12 5.86 -8.64
CA ARG A 80 -4.73 5.16 -9.76
C ARG A 80 -3.81 4.06 -10.27
N LEU A 81 -4.39 3.03 -10.88
CA LEU A 81 -3.61 1.93 -11.51
C LEU A 81 -2.71 2.46 -12.63
N ALA A 82 -3.13 3.52 -13.31
CA ALA A 82 -2.37 4.21 -14.34
C ALA A 82 -2.01 5.65 -13.91
N ASP A 83 -1.44 5.81 -12.72
CA ASP A 83 -1.09 7.14 -12.21
C ASP A 83 0.06 7.80 -13.00
N THR A 84 -0.18 9.06 -13.35
CA THR A 84 0.77 9.98 -14.02
C THR A 84 0.84 11.32 -13.29
N SER A 85 0.40 11.37 -12.02
CA SER A 85 0.44 12.59 -11.21
C SER A 85 1.87 13.06 -10.91
N VAL A 86 2.84 12.16 -10.99
CA VAL A 86 4.27 12.46 -10.90
C VAL A 86 4.91 12.09 -12.24
N THR A 87 5.18 13.10 -13.07
CA THR A 87 5.93 12.90 -14.32
C THR A 87 7.28 13.57 -14.27
N LEU A 88 8.27 12.86 -14.82
CA LEU A 88 9.62 13.35 -15.03
C LEU A 88 9.86 13.51 -16.53
N PRO A 89 10.14 14.73 -17.02
CA PRO A 89 10.63 14.92 -18.38
C PRO A 89 12.02 14.28 -18.54
N PRO A 90 12.35 13.62 -19.67
CA PRO A 90 11.50 12.95 -20.66
C PRO A 90 11.57 11.39 -20.58
N LYS A 91 11.97 10.80 -19.45
CA LYS A 91 12.35 9.37 -19.41
C LYS A 91 11.29 8.37 -18.90
N PHE A 92 10.27 8.80 -18.14
CA PHE A 92 9.38 7.86 -17.43
C PHE A 92 7.94 7.98 -17.92
N LYS A 93 7.31 6.84 -18.23
CA LYS A 93 5.96 6.82 -18.82
C LYS A 93 4.85 6.94 -17.77
N ASN A 94 5.09 6.50 -16.53
CA ASN A 94 4.14 6.57 -15.41
C ASN A 94 4.88 6.58 -14.06
N ASN A 95 4.15 6.75 -12.95
CA ASN A 95 4.76 6.77 -11.62
C ASN A 95 5.48 5.47 -11.27
N LEU A 96 4.95 4.31 -11.70
CA LEU A 96 5.58 3.01 -11.43
C LEU A 96 6.98 2.92 -12.05
N ASP A 97 7.13 3.36 -13.30
CA ASP A 97 8.43 3.45 -13.96
C ASP A 97 9.38 4.35 -13.15
N PHE A 98 8.91 5.50 -12.66
CA PHE A 98 9.73 6.38 -11.82
C PHE A 98 10.15 5.71 -10.51
N TYR A 99 9.22 5.05 -9.80
CA TYR A 99 9.53 4.43 -8.52
C TYR A 99 10.59 3.34 -8.67
N PHE A 100 10.39 2.37 -9.56
CA PHE A 100 11.33 1.24 -9.64
C PHE A 100 12.60 1.55 -10.44
N LYS A 101 12.54 2.37 -11.50
CA LYS A 101 13.73 2.67 -12.32
C LYS A 101 14.56 3.85 -11.83
N LYS A 102 14.09 4.59 -10.82
CA LYS A 102 14.82 5.75 -10.29
C LYS A 102 14.78 5.88 -8.77
N TYR A 103 13.61 5.79 -8.16
CA TYR A 103 13.47 6.06 -6.72
C TYR A 103 14.05 4.94 -5.85
N LEU A 104 13.74 3.68 -6.20
CA LEU A 104 14.12 2.46 -5.51
C LEU A 104 15.27 1.70 -6.21
N ALA A 105 15.76 2.21 -7.35
CA ALA A 105 16.67 1.46 -8.22
C ALA A 105 17.98 1.03 -7.54
N ASN A 106 18.50 1.85 -6.62
CA ASN A 106 19.73 1.58 -5.88
C ASN A 106 19.48 1.18 -4.42
N ASP A 107 18.22 1.09 -4.02
CA ASP A 107 17.78 0.97 -2.64
C ASP A 107 16.39 0.30 -2.63
N PRO A 108 16.31 -0.97 -3.11
CA PRO A 108 15.04 -1.67 -3.17
C PRO A 108 14.63 -2.14 -1.78
N PRO A 109 13.32 -2.10 -1.44
CA PRO A 109 12.87 -2.58 -0.15
C PRO A 109 12.98 -4.11 -0.08
N ASN A 110 13.08 -4.66 1.14
CA ASN A 110 12.96 -6.10 1.35
C ASN A 110 11.53 -6.59 1.08
N LEU A 111 10.53 -5.77 1.43
CA LEU A 111 9.11 -6.08 1.29
C LEU A 111 8.38 -4.90 0.63
N PHE A 112 7.58 -5.20 -0.40
CA PHE A 112 6.72 -4.24 -1.08
C PHE A 112 5.25 -4.60 -0.90
N LEU A 113 4.54 -3.82 -0.11
CA LEU A 113 3.08 -3.96 0.07
C LEU A 113 2.37 -3.10 -0.99
N TYR A 114 1.61 -3.71 -1.89
CA TYR A 114 0.84 -3.00 -2.92
C TYR A 114 -0.67 -3.17 -2.73
N GLY A 115 -1.33 -2.09 -2.32
CA GLY A 115 -2.79 -1.98 -2.33
C GLY A 115 -3.31 -1.34 -3.62
N PRO A 116 -3.98 -2.08 -4.53
CA PRO A 116 -4.56 -1.49 -5.72
C PRO A 116 -5.66 -0.51 -5.36
N THR A 117 -5.65 0.67 -5.99
CA THR A 117 -6.61 1.74 -5.71
C THR A 117 -7.98 1.53 -6.36
N PHE A 118 -8.60 0.36 -6.17
CA PHE A 118 -9.86 -0.02 -6.82
C PHE A 118 -11.01 0.92 -6.50
N ILE A 119 -11.03 1.51 -5.30
CA ILE A 119 -12.04 2.50 -4.92
C ILE A 119 -12.03 3.73 -5.84
N HIS A 120 -10.86 4.12 -6.34
CA HIS A 120 -10.71 5.24 -7.28
C HIS A 120 -11.03 4.87 -8.73
N GLU A 121 -11.18 3.57 -9.04
CA GLU A 121 -11.58 3.05 -10.34
C GLU A 121 -13.07 2.63 -10.36
N ILE A 122 -13.83 2.91 -9.28
CA ILE A 122 -15.20 2.43 -9.12
C ILE A 122 -16.18 3.02 -10.14
N SER A 123 -15.89 4.18 -10.72
CA SER A 123 -16.68 4.78 -11.81
C SER A 123 -16.35 4.21 -13.20
N GLU A 124 -15.23 3.51 -13.36
CA GLU A 124 -14.75 3.03 -14.67
C GLU A 124 -15.43 1.70 -15.06
N PRO A 125 -15.55 1.36 -16.35
CA PRO A 125 -15.98 0.01 -16.73
C PRO A 125 -15.03 -1.08 -16.21
N LEU A 126 -15.59 -2.23 -15.80
CA LEU A 126 -14.82 -3.34 -15.23
C LEU A 126 -13.71 -3.82 -16.18
N HIS A 127 -14.01 -3.96 -17.48
CA HIS A 127 -13.04 -4.40 -18.49
C HIS A 127 -11.86 -3.42 -18.63
N LYS A 128 -12.09 -2.10 -18.54
CA LYS A 128 -11.01 -1.10 -18.58
C LYS A 128 -10.09 -1.23 -17.37
N THR A 129 -10.68 -1.41 -16.19
CA THR A 129 -9.93 -1.57 -14.94
C THR A 129 -9.12 -2.87 -14.96
N SER A 130 -9.72 -3.97 -15.42
CA SER A 130 -9.05 -5.27 -15.58
C SER A 130 -7.86 -5.22 -16.54
N ALA A 131 -8.00 -4.56 -17.70
CA ALA A 131 -6.89 -4.39 -18.65
C ALA A 131 -5.75 -3.54 -18.08
N ARG A 132 -6.07 -2.46 -17.35
CA ARG A 132 -5.06 -1.63 -16.65
C ARG A 132 -4.34 -2.45 -15.57
N LEU A 133 -5.06 -3.26 -14.81
CA LEU A 133 -4.50 -4.11 -13.78
C LEU A 133 -3.54 -5.16 -14.37
N PHE A 134 -3.91 -5.81 -15.46
CA PHE A 134 -3.04 -6.75 -16.15
C PHE A 134 -1.73 -6.08 -16.61
N GLY A 135 -1.84 -4.89 -17.20
CA GLY A 135 -0.66 -4.10 -17.60
C GLY A 135 0.21 -3.69 -16.41
N LEU A 136 -0.41 -3.37 -15.27
CA LEU A 136 0.29 -3.05 -14.03
C LEU A 136 1.06 -4.26 -13.50
N ILE A 137 0.42 -5.43 -13.35
CA ILE A 137 1.06 -6.67 -12.88
C ILE A 137 2.23 -7.03 -13.78
N LYS A 138 2.06 -6.96 -15.10
CA LYS A 138 3.15 -7.20 -16.05
C LYS A 138 4.33 -6.26 -15.81
N LYS A 139 4.09 -4.97 -15.54
CA LYS A 139 5.15 -4.02 -15.22
C LYS A 139 5.79 -4.32 -13.86
N PHE A 140 5.01 -4.69 -12.85
CA PHE A 140 5.54 -5.12 -11.55
C PHE A 140 6.53 -6.26 -11.74
N ASN A 141 6.14 -7.33 -12.43
CA ASN A 141 7.00 -8.49 -12.69
C ASN A 141 8.27 -8.14 -13.49
N GLN A 142 8.27 -7.04 -14.24
CA GLN A 142 9.44 -6.57 -15.00
C GLN A 142 10.36 -5.65 -14.19
N LEU A 143 9.83 -4.93 -13.20
CA LEU A 143 10.52 -3.81 -12.57
C LEU A 143 10.87 -4.05 -11.10
N VAL A 144 10.14 -4.91 -10.40
CA VAL A 144 10.46 -5.26 -9.01
C VAL A 144 11.65 -6.22 -9.01
N PRO A 145 12.73 -5.91 -8.27
CA PRO A 145 13.86 -6.82 -8.11
C PRO A 145 13.43 -8.16 -7.51
N ARG A 146 14.07 -9.26 -7.92
CA ARG A 146 13.80 -10.60 -7.36
C ARG A 146 14.18 -10.73 -5.88
N THR A 147 14.94 -9.78 -5.34
CA THR A 147 15.31 -9.68 -3.92
C THR A 147 14.25 -9.00 -3.06
N THR A 148 13.17 -8.51 -3.66
CA THR A 148 12.06 -7.84 -2.98
C THR A 148 10.86 -8.77 -2.96
N ASP A 149 10.38 -9.09 -1.76
CA ASP A 149 9.10 -9.77 -1.58
C ASP A 149 7.95 -8.81 -1.87
N VAL A 150 6.83 -9.33 -2.37
CA VAL A 150 5.68 -8.50 -2.77
C VAL A 150 4.42 -9.04 -2.13
N VAL A 151 3.64 -8.20 -1.47
CA VAL A 151 2.32 -8.61 -0.97
C VAL A 151 1.26 -7.72 -1.61
N TRP A 152 0.28 -8.35 -2.22
CA TRP A 152 -0.88 -7.68 -2.77
C TRP A 152 -1.94 -7.51 -1.67
N LEU A 153 -2.43 -6.28 -1.53
CA LEU A 153 -3.47 -5.87 -0.59
C LEU A 153 -4.76 -5.54 -1.36
N PRO A 154 -5.57 -6.54 -1.76
CA PRO A 154 -6.90 -6.35 -2.30
C PRO A 154 -7.71 -5.30 -1.55
N ALA A 155 -8.66 -4.67 -2.26
CA ALA A 155 -9.45 -3.62 -1.65
C ALA A 155 -10.36 -4.16 -0.53
N ALA A 156 -10.35 -3.47 0.60
CA ALA A 156 -11.33 -3.62 1.66
C ALA A 156 -12.79 -3.45 1.18
N CYS A 157 -13.72 -4.00 1.97
CA CYS A 157 -15.12 -3.63 1.89
C CYS A 157 -15.30 -2.19 2.40
N VAL A 158 -16.11 -1.39 1.72
CA VAL A 158 -16.41 0.00 2.12
C VAL A 158 -17.81 0.11 2.71
N PHE A 159 -18.03 1.09 3.59
CA PHE A 159 -19.27 1.24 4.37
C PHE A 159 -20.44 1.91 3.62
N VAL A 160 -20.26 2.22 2.33
CA VAL A 160 -21.33 2.79 1.47
C VAL A 160 -22.59 1.92 1.48
N LYS A 161 -23.76 2.57 1.53
CA LYS A 161 -25.06 1.88 1.44
C LYS A 161 -25.29 1.15 0.12
N THR A 162 -24.56 1.52 -0.94
CA THR A 162 -24.70 0.91 -2.26
C THR A 162 -23.96 -0.42 -2.37
N ALA A 163 -24.68 -1.53 -2.22
CA ALA A 163 -24.17 -2.89 -2.44
C ALA A 163 -23.42 -3.06 -3.79
N ARG A 164 -23.79 -2.27 -4.81
CA ARG A 164 -23.14 -2.26 -6.14
C ARG A 164 -21.65 -1.90 -6.07
N ILE A 165 -21.24 -1.01 -5.17
CA ILE A 165 -19.82 -0.62 -5.02
C ILE A 165 -19.02 -1.81 -4.47
N ASN A 166 -19.46 -2.37 -3.35
CA ASN A 166 -18.80 -3.53 -2.74
C ASN A 166 -18.78 -4.75 -3.66
N GLN A 167 -19.87 -5.02 -4.39
CA GLN A 167 -19.87 -6.08 -5.41
C GLN A 167 -18.82 -5.84 -6.51
N LYS A 168 -18.61 -4.59 -6.91
CA LYS A 168 -17.59 -4.27 -7.92
C LYS A 168 -16.17 -4.38 -7.34
N LEU A 169 -15.94 -3.94 -6.11
CA LEU A 169 -14.65 -4.15 -5.42
C LEU A 169 -14.33 -5.63 -5.29
N LEU A 170 -15.29 -6.45 -4.84
CA LEU A 170 -15.15 -7.89 -4.76
C LEU A 170 -14.80 -8.52 -6.12
N LYS A 171 -15.50 -8.10 -7.20
CA LYS A 171 -15.16 -8.55 -8.56
C LYS A 171 -13.74 -8.15 -8.97
N LEU A 172 -13.28 -6.96 -8.62
CA LEU A 172 -11.91 -6.52 -8.90
C LEU A 172 -10.87 -7.32 -8.09
N ASN A 173 -11.16 -7.65 -6.83
CA ASN A 173 -10.31 -8.52 -6.00
C ASN A 173 -10.21 -9.93 -6.60
N HIS A 174 -11.32 -10.51 -7.08
CA HIS A 174 -11.29 -11.80 -7.78
C HIS A 174 -10.48 -11.73 -9.09
N ILE A 175 -10.64 -10.66 -9.87
CA ILE A 175 -9.84 -10.46 -11.09
C ILE A 175 -8.35 -10.37 -10.75
N LEU A 176 -7.98 -9.64 -9.68
CA LEU A 176 -6.60 -9.58 -9.20
C LEU A 176 -6.07 -10.97 -8.86
N PHE A 177 -6.83 -11.73 -8.05
CA PHE A 177 -6.48 -13.09 -7.68
C PHE A 177 -6.30 -13.97 -8.92
N ASP A 178 -7.25 -13.95 -9.86
CA ASP A 178 -7.19 -14.74 -11.09
C ASP A 178 -5.97 -14.42 -11.96
N GLN A 179 -5.55 -13.15 -11.99
CA GLN A 179 -4.36 -12.72 -12.72
C GLN A 179 -3.05 -13.11 -12.01
N LEU A 180 -3.08 -13.27 -10.68
CA LEU A 180 -1.90 -13.59 -9.87
C LEU A 180 -1.78 -15.07 -9.48
N LYS A 181 -2.86 -15.86 -9.53
CA LYS A 181 -2.92 -17.21 -8.92
C LYS A 181 -1.81 -18.17 -9.35
N HIS A 182 -1.31 -18.06 -10.58
CA HIS A 182 -0.19 -18.86 -11.07
C HIS A 182 1.15 -18.54 -10.38
N GLN A 183 1.28 -17.34 -9.82
CA GLN A 183 2.46 -16.91 -9.06
C GLN A 183 2.43 -17.46 -7.63
N PHE A 184 1.25 -17.66 -7.05
CA PHE A 184 1.10 -18.21 -5.69
C PHE A 184 1.48 -19.69 -5.58
N VAL A 185 1.44 -20.42 -6.69
CA VAL A 185 1.79 -21.86 -6.74
C VAL A 185 3.21 -22.10 -7.26
N ASN A 186 3.96 -21.04 -7.55
CA ASN A 186 5.30 -21.15 -8.11
C ASN A 186 6.36 -20.78 -7.07
N ASP A 187 7.00 -21.78 -6.48
CA ASP A 187 8.02 -21.63 -5.44
C ASP A 187 9.27 -20.85 -5.88
N SER A 188 9.50 -20.71 -7.20
CA SER A 188 10.60 -19.92 -7.75
C SER A 188 10.26 -18.44 -7.97
N HIS A 189 9.01 -18.06 -7.77
CA HIS A 189 8.59 -16.67 -7.88
C HIS A 189 8.85 -15.95 -6.55
N PRO A 190 9.40 -14.72 -6.53
CA PRO A 190 9.42 -13.90 -5.33
C PRO A 190 8.03 -13.90 -4.74
N TRP A 191 7.96 -14.15 -3.43
CA TRP A 191 6.72 -14.51 -2.77
C TRP A 191 5.70 -13.39 -3.00
N HIS A 192 4.58 -13.76 -3.64
CA HIS A 192 3.44 -12.87 -3.81
C HIS A 192 2.42 -13.22 -2.74
N GLY A 193 2.50 -12.57 -1.58
CA GLY A 193 1.43 -12.68 -0.60
C GLY A 193 0.13 -12.08 -1.15
N PHE A 194 -1.02 -12.59 -0.70
CA PHE A 194 -2.33 -12.02 -1.00
C PHE A 194 -3.09 -11.84 0.30
N TYR A 195 -3.24 -10.59 0.73
CA TYR A 195 -3.83 -10.25 2.01
C TYR A 195 -5.23 -9.67 1.81
N ASP A 196 -6.24 -10.51 1.98
CA ASP A 196 -7.63 -10.15 1.66
C ASP A 196 -8.27 -9.26 2.75
N GLU A 197 -8.07 -7.95 2.65
CA GLU A 197 -8.70 -6.96 3.53
C GLU A 197 -10.23 -6.98 3.44
N TYR A 198 -10.80 -7.47 2.33
CA TYR A 198 -12.26 -7.53 2.15
C TYR A 198 -12.90 -8.47 3.18
N ALA A 199 -12.24 -9.58 3.50
CA ALA A 199 -12.70 -10.53 4.52
C ALA A 199 -12.63 -9.95 5.95
N LEU A 200 -11.67 -9.05 6.20
CA LEU A 200 -11.38 -8.51 7.54
C LEU A 200 -12.20 -7.27 7.89
N THR A 201 -12.59 -6.47 6.90
CA THR A 201 -13.22 -5.15 7.11
C THR A 201 -14.71 -5.18 7.44
N ILE A 202 -15.39 -6.30 7.27
CA ILE A 202 -16.86 -6.34 7.23
C ILE A 202 -17.61 -6.08 8.55
N PRO A 203 -17.09 -6.19 9.80
CA PRO A 203 -17.96 -6.03 10.98
C PRO A 203 -17.88 -4.72 11.78
N LEU A 204 -16.95 -3.79 11.56
CA LEU A 204 -16.69 -2.72 12.55
C LEU A 204 -17.20 -1.33 12.14
N SER A 205 -18.53 -1.17 12.07
CA SER A 205 -19.17 0.12 11.79
C SER A 205 -18.78 1.24 12.77
N SER A 206 -18.40 0.90 14.01
CA SER A 206 -17.86 1.82 15.01
C SER A 206 -16.51 2.43 14.60
N MET A 207 -15.75 1.73 13.76
CA MET A 207 -14.42 2.12 13.29
C MET A 207 -14.44 2.88 11.95
N LYS A 208 -15.60 3.32 11.45
CA LYS A 208 -15.66 4.14 10.23
C LYS A 208 -15.47 5.63 10.53
N VAL A 209 -14.81 6.33 9.61
CA VAL A 209 -14.77 7.81 9.56
C VAL A 209 -15.83 8.32 8.60
N ASP A 210 -15.88 7.75 7.41
CA ASP A 210 -16.90 8.01 6.39
C ASP A 210 -17.28 6.69 5.68
N ASP A 211 -17.93 6.78 4.52
CA ASP A 211 -18.39 5.60 3.79
C ASP A 211 -17.25 4.81 3.12
N VAL A 212 -16.00 5.30 3.16
CA VAL A 212 -14.82 4.70 2.51
C VAL A 212 -13.66 4.50 3.48
N HIS A 213 -13.43 5.45 4.40
CA HIS A 213 -12.27 5.48 5.27
C HIS A 213 -12.55 4.92 6.66
N LEU A 214 -11.55 4.22 7.19
CA LEU A 214 -11.53 3.67 8.54
C LEU A 214 -10.85 4.66 9.51
N ARG A 215 -11.12 4.51 10.81
CA ARG A 215 -10.44 5.27 11.86
C ARG A 215 -9.01 4.76 12.03
N GLN A 216 -8.18 5.56 12.72
CA GLN A 216 -6.77 5.26 12.92
C GLN A 216 -6.54 3.92 13.63
N GLU A 217 -7.42 3.55 14.58
CA GLU A 217 -7.32 2.32 15.36
C GLU A 217 -7.35 1.06 14.47
N TYR A 218 -8.15 1.07 13.41
CA TYR A 218 -8.15 -0.02 12.43
C TYR A 218 -6.78 -0.18 11.76
N TYR A 219 -6.19 0.93 11.33
CA TYR A 219 -4.88 0.91 10.67
C TYR A 219 -3.77 0.50 11.63
N ASN A 220 -3.86 0.85 12.92
CA ASN A 220 -2.91 0.37 13.92
C ASN A 220 -2.97 -1.16 14.04
N VAL A 221 -4.17 -1.74 14.17
CA VAL A 221 -4.35 -3.22 14.22
C VAL A 221 -3.82 -3.89 12.95
N LEU A 222 -4.11 -3.32 11.78
CA LEU A 222 -3.60 -3.82 10.51
C LEU A 222 -2.06 -3.80 10.47
N MET A 223 -1.44 -2.71 10.94
CA MET A 223 0.02 -2.59 10.99
C MET A 223 0.65 -3.56 11.99
N GLU A 224 0.07 -3.71 13.18
CA GLU A 224 0.50 -4.71 14.17
C GLU A 224 0.45 -6.13 13.58
N HIS A 225 -0.63 -6.44 12.86
CA HIS A 225 -0.76 -7.72 12.17
C HIS A 225 0.30 -7.91 11.08
N PHE A 226 0.59 -6.89 10.27
CA PHE A 226 1.67 -6.98 9.28
C PHE A 226 3.03 -7.18 9.92
N VAL A 227 3.34 -6.48 11.02
CA VAL A 227 4.58 -6.71 11.76
C VAL A 227 4.65 -8.15 12.27
N SER A 228 3.56 -8.65 12.86
CA SER A 228 3.48 -10.03 13.35
C SER A 228 3.62 -11.11 12.26
N VAL A 229 3.26 -10.80 11.01
CA VAL A 229 3.34 -11.76 9.90
C VAL A 229 4.68 -11.67 9.16
N PHE A 230 5.23 -10.46 8.98
CA PHE A 230 6.36 -10.22 8.07
C PHE A 230 7.68 -9.88 8.77
N CYS A 231 7.69 -9.63 10.08
CA CYS A 231 8.90 -9.22 10.81
C CYS A 231 9.38 -10.26 11.85
N ASN A 232 8.96 -11.53 11.73
CA ASN A 232 9.45 -12.63 12.56
C ASN A 232 10.76 -13.22 12.01
#